data_AF-A0A925ANP0-F1
#
_entry.id   AF-A0A925ANP0-F1
#
_cell.length_a   1.000
_cell.length_b   1.000
_cell.length_c   1.000
_cell.angle_alpha   90.00
_cell.angle_beta   90.00
_cell.angle_gamma   90.00
#
_symmetry.space_group_name_H-M   'P 1'
#
loop_
_entity.id
_entity.type
_entity.pdbx_description
1 polymer ?
#
loop_
_entity_poly.entity_id
_entity_poly.type
_entity_poly.pdbx_seq_one_letter_code
_entity_poly.pdbx_strand_id
1 'polypeptide(L)'
;SGDASGATLLDTRLRATRDWLGRAPPETVSIQIMGSRSEDQLDRQLRALARQLESEQLFVFRTRAGERPSMTVLYGTFATRDEARAALASLPPPIRNFSPHLRTVQGVRAEIAASGS
;
A
#
# COMPACT_ATOMS: atom_id res chain seq x y z
N SER A 1 10.89 29.06 -12.83
CA SER A 1 11.07 27.64 -13.22
C SER A 1 11.83 26.97 -12.10
N GLY A 2 11.19 26.07 -11.32
CA GLY A 2 11.82 25.45 -10.15
C GLY A 2 11.38 24.00 -10.03
N ASP A 3 12.30 23.11 -10.36
CA ASP A 3 12.34 21.65 -10.22
C ASP A 3 11.10 20.80 -10.58
N ALA A 4 11.15 20.28 -11.81
CA ALA A 4 10.53 19.00 -12.16
C ALA A 4 11.46 17.79 -11.84
N SER A 5 12.35 17.89 -10.85
CA SER A 5 13.31 16.83 -10.50
C SER A 5 13.15 16.40 -9.04
N GLY A 6 12.79 15.13 -8.82
CA GLY A 6 12.90 14.47 -7.52
C GLY A 6 11.57 14.06 -6.86
N ALA A 7 10.65 13.41 -7.58
CA ALA A 7 9.51 12.78 -6.91
C ALA A 7 10.00 11.78 -5.85
N THR A 8 9.49 11.89 -4.62
CA THR A 8 9.87 10.96 -3.56
C THR A 8 9.43 9.54 -3.90
N LEU A 9 10.00 8.53 -3.22
CA LEU A 9 9.50 7.16 -3.33
C LEU A 9 8.00 7.11 -3.01
N LEU A 10 7.58 7.82 -1.97
CA LEU A 10 6.19 7.95 -1.58
C LEU A 10 5.31 8.52 -2.71
N ASP A 11 5.67 9.66 -3.31
CA ASP A 11 4.91 10.26 -4.41
C ASP A 11 4.82 9.34 -5.63
N THR A 12 5.92 8.63 -5.89
CA THR A 12 5.99 7.67 -6.99
C THR A 12 5.06 6.49 -6.74
N ARG A 13 5.05 5.93 -5.52
CA ARG A 13 4.16 4.82 -5.16
C ARG A 13 2.70 5.24 -5.07
N LEU A 14 2.39 6.45 -4.57
CA LEU A 14 1.03 7.00 -4.55
C LEU A 14 0.44 7.08 -5.96
N ARG A 15 1.20 7.62 -6.92
CA ARG A 15 0.77 7.70 -8.32
C ARG A 15 0.61 6.32 -8.95
N ALA A 16 1.61 5.44 -8.80
CA ALA A 16 1.56 4.08 -9.34
C ALA A 16 0.38 3.28 -8.78
N THR A 17 0.05 3.47 -7.50
CA THR A 17 -1.08 2.80 -6.84
C THR A 17 -2.41 3.27 -7.38
N ARG A 18 -2.57 4.57 -7.67
CA ARG A 18 -3.79 5.08 -8.32
C ARG A 18 -3.99 4.43 -9.69
N ASP A 19 -2.93 4.31 -10.48
CA ASP A 19 -3.01 3.72 -11.81
C ASP A 19 -3.26 2.20 -11.75
N TRP A 20 -2.68 1.51 -10.76
CA TRP A 20 -2.94 0.09 -10.50
C TRP A 20 -4.39 -0.12 -10.04
N LEU A 21 -4.87 0.67 -9.08
CA LEU A 21 -6.25 0.63 -8.62
C LEU A 21 -7.26 0.95 -9.73
N GLY A 22 -6.89 1.69 -10.78
CA GLY A 22 -7.76 1.92 -11.94
C GLY A 22 -7.86 0.73 -12.90
N ARG A 23 -6.87 -0.18 -12.89
CA ARG A 23 -6.73 -1.27 -13.87
C ARG A 23 -6.94 -2.67 -13.29
N ALA A 24 -6.60 -2.88 -12.02
CA ALA A 24 -6.67 -4.19 -11.39
C ALA A 24 -8.13 -4.68 -11.26
N PRO A 25 -8.40 -5.98 -11.44
CA PRO A 25 -9.70 -6.56 -11.12
C PRO A 25 -10.11 -6.32 -9.66
N PRO A 26 -11.42 -6.12 -9.37
CA PRO A 26 -11.89 -5.85 -8.00
C PRO A 26 -11.59 -6.99 -7.00
N GLU A 27 -11.57 -8.22 -7.47
CA GLU A 27 -11.29 -9.44 -6.70
C GLU A 27 -9.81 -9.64 -6.36
N THR A 28 -8.91 -8.91 -7.04
CA THR A 28 -7.46 -8.96 -6.79
C THR A 28 -7.15 -8.73 -5.32
N VAL A 29 -6.33 -9.60 -4.76
CA VAL A 29 -5.94 -9.58 -3.35
C VAL A 29 -4.57 -8.93 -3.21
N SER A 30 -4.40 -8.12 -2.17
CA SER A 30 -3.13 -7.53 -1.77
C SER A 30 -2.99 -7.63 -0.25
N ILE A 31 -1.77 -7.52 0.26
CA ILE A 31 -1.48 -7.65 1.68
C ILE A 31 -1.27 -6.25 2.27
N GLN A 32 -2.13 -5.83 3.18
CA GLN A 32 -1.88 -4.61 3.94
C GLN A 32 -0.79 -4.88 4.96
N ILE A 33 0.32 -4.16 4.87
CA ILE A 33 1.43 -4.27 5.81
C ILE A 33 1.19 -3.36 7.00
N MET A 34 0.93 -2.08 6.75
CA MET A 34 0.78 -1.09 7.82
C MET A 34 -0.01 0.13 7.36
N GLY A 35 -0.42 0.96 8.32
CA GLY A 35 -0.87 2.31 8.06
C GLY A 35 -0.27 3.30 9.05
N SER A 36 -0.08 4.55 8.65
CA SER A 36 0.38 5.64 9.51
C SER A 36 -0.39 6.92 9.22
N ARG A 37 -0.51 7.77 10.24
CA ARG A 37 -1.03 9.15 10.15
C ARG A 37 0.07 10.18 9.90
N SER A 38 1.34 9.78 9.98
CA SER A 38 2.49 10.64 9.74
C SER A 38 3.11 10.30 8.39
N GLU A 39 3.12 11.28 7.49
CA GLU A 39 3.75 11.15 6.17
C GLU A 39 5.23 10.78 6.28
N ASP A 40 5.97 11.45 7.16
CA ASP A 40 7.39 11.17 7.38
C ASP A 40 7.64 9.77 7.95
N GLN A 41 6.80 9.31 8.88
CA GLN A 41 6.91 7.95 9.41
C GLN A 41 6.64 6.93 8.30
N LEU A 42 5.62 7.16 7.48
CA LEU A 42 5.27 6.28 6.38
C LEU A 42 6.37 6.25 5.32
N ASP A 43 6.95 7.38 4.92
CA ASP A 43 8.05 7.42 3.95
C ASP A 43 9.28 6.65 4.45
N ARG A 44 9.66 6.83 5.73
CA ARG A 44 10.75 6.05 6.34
C ARG A 44 10.48 4.55 6.33
N GLN A 45 9.26 4.13 6.68
CA GLN A 45 8.87 2.72 6.67
C GLN A 45 8.79 2.16 5.25
N LEU A 46 8.24 2.90 4.30
CA LEU A 46 8.17 2.53 2.90
C LEU A 46 9.57 2.28 2.32
N ARG A 47 10.54 3.16 2.62
CA ARG A 47 11.94 2.97 2.23
C ARG A 47 12.57 1.75 2.89
N ALA A 48 12.19 1.42 4.11
CA ALA A 48 12.66 0.21 4.79
C ALA A 48 12.09 -1.05 4.15
N LEU A 49 10.80 -1.05 3.83
CA LEU A 49 10.13 -2.14 3.10
C LEU A 49 10.74 -2.33 1.70
N ALA A 50 11.01 -1.26 0.98
CA ALA A 50 11.62 -1.30 -0.36
C ALA A 50 13.06 -1.84 -0.38
N ARG A 51 13.72 -1.99 0.78
CA ARG A 51 15.02 -2.69 0.89
C ARG A 51 14.87 -4.19 1.10
N GLN A 52 13.69 -4.66 1.50
CA GLN A 52 13.41 -6.05 1.82
C GLN A 52 12.44 -6.71 0.83
N LEU A 53 11.69 -5.90 0.08
CA LEU A 53 10.64 -6.29 -0.86
C LEU A 53 10.82 -5.52 -2.17
N GLU A 54 10.26 -6.08 -3.24
CA GLU A 54 10.20 -5.43 -4.54
C GLU A 54 9.39 -4.13 -4.47
N SER A 55 10.02 -3.01 -4.78
CA SER A 55 9.42 -1.68 -4.62
C SER A 55 8.20 -1.48 -5.52
N GLU A 56 8.19 -2.12 -6.68
CA GLU A 56 7.14 -2.17 -7.70
C GLU A 56 5.89 -2.88 -7.20
N GLN A 57 6.04 -3.75 -6.21
CA GLN A 57 4.95 -4.46 -5.56
C GLN A 57 4.46 -3.76 -4.29
N LEU A 58 5.08 -2.64 -3.91
CA LEU A 58 4.62 -1.80 -2.81
C LEU A 58 3.64 -0.76 -3.33
N PHE A 59 2.42 -0.80 -2.78
CA PHE A 59 1.37 0.15 -3.11
C PHE A 59 1.09 1.03 -1.90
N VAL A 60 0.80 2.30 -2.14
CA VAL A 60 0.47 3.27 -1.10
C VAL A 60 -0.76 4.04 -1.51
N PHE A 61 -1.73 4.15 -0.62
CA PHE A 61 -2.92 4.94 -0.83
C PHE A 61 -3.28 5.74 0.42
N ARG A 62 -3.92 6.89 0.20
CA ARG A 62 -4.43 7.75 1.27
C ARG A 62 -5.84 7.29 1.65
N THR A 63 -6.09 7.19 2.94
CA THR A 63 -7.39 6.83 3.55
C THR A 63 -7.73 7.83 4.64
N ARG A 64 -9.01 7.91 5.00
CA ARG A 64 -9.47 8.60 6.20
C ARG A 64 -9.83 7.54 7.23
N ALA A 65 -8.87 7.17 8.08
CA ALA A 65 -9.17 6.38 9.27
C ALA A 65 -9.81 7.30 10.33
N GLY A 66 -11.11 7.58 10.16
CA GLY A 66 -11.87 8.55 10.96
C GLY A 66 -11.66 9.99 10.49
N GLU A 67 -11.51 10.94 11.43
CA GLU A 67 -11.35 12.37 11.12
C GLU A 67 -9.94 12.77 10.63
N ARG A 68 -8.97 11.85 10.65
CA ARG A 68 -7.56 12.17 10.34
C ARG A 68 -7.09 11.48 9.06
N PRO A 69 -6.38 12.21 8.17
CA PRO A 69 -5.76 11.59 7.00
C PRO A 69 -4.73 10.55 7.47
N SER A 70 -4.81 9.36 6.88
CA SER A 70 -3.87 8.27 7.06
C SER A 70 -3.41 7.76 5.71
N MET A 71 -2.28 7.09 5.69
CA MET A 71 -1.79 6.36 4.53
C MET A 71 -1.55 4.92 4.89
N THR A 72 -1.82 4.05 3.93
CA THR A 72 -1.71 2.60 4.09
C THR A 72 -0.76 2.06 3.03
N VAL A 73 0.11 1.14 3.44
CA VAL A 73 1.03 0.41 2.56
C VAL A 73 0.50 -0.99 2.33
N LEU A 74 0.34 -1.37 1.07
CA LEU A 74 0.02 -2.72 0.63
C LEU A 74 1.23 -3.35 -0.08
N TYR A 75 1.20 -4.67 -0.18
CA TYR A 75 2.22 -5.45 -0.86
C TYR A 75 1.61 -6.55 -1.71
N GLY A 76 2.13 -6.64 -2.94
CA GLY A 76 1.83 -7.71 -3.89
C GLY A 76 0.47 -7.56 -4.56
N THR A 77 0.29 -8.33 -5.62
CA THR A 77 -0.94 -8.45 -6.40
C THR A 77 -1.17 -9.93 -6.63
N PHE A 78 -2.22 -10.48 -6.03
CA PHE A 78 -2.50 -11.91 -6.02
C PHE A 78 -3.86 -12.18 -6.63
N ALA A 79 -3.99 -13.25 -7.41
CA ALA A 79 -5.25 -13.61 -8.04
C ALA A 79 -6.21 -14.21 -7.01
N THR A 80 -5.68 -14.92 -6.01
CA THR A 80 -6.48 -15.62 -5.00
C THR A 80 -6.06 -15.28 -3.57
N ARG A 81 -6.96 -15.54 -2.62
CA ARG A 81 -6.66 -15.38 -1.19
C ARG A 81 -5.59 -16.35 -0.71
N ASP A 82 -5.49 -17.52 -1.33
CA ASP A 82 -4.53 -18.55 -0.94
C ASP A 82 -3.11 -18.18 -1.37
N GLU A 83 -2.94 -17.64 -2.58
CA GLU A 83 -1.67 -17.04 -3.02
C GLU A 83 -1.22 -15.92 -2.09
N ALA A 84 -2.14 -15.00 -1.76
CA ALA A 84 -1.84 -13.90 -0.85
C ALA A 84 -1.49 -14.39 0.56
N ARG A 85 -2.13 -15.46 1.04
CA ARG A 85 -1.83 -16.06 2.34
C ARG A 85 -0.45 -16.73 2.35
N ALA A 86 -0.10 -17.45 1.28
CA ALA A 86 1.22 -18.04 1.13
C ALA A 86 2.30 -16.95 1.10
N ALA A 87 2.08 -15.87 0.34
CA ALA A 87 2.99 -14.74 0.29
C ALA A 87 3.12 -14.02 1.65
N LEU A 88 2.01 -13.85 2.38
CA LEU A 88 2.02 -13.30 3.73
C LEU A 88 2.84 -14.16 4.70
N ALA A 89 2.71 -15.48 4.61
CA ALA A 89 3.48 -16.42 5.42
C ALA A 89 4.98 -16.41 5.08
N SER A 90 5.34 -16.13 3.82
CA SER A 90 6.74 -16.01 3.38
C SER A 90 7.36 -14.64 3.67
N LEU A 91 6.60 -13.66 4.17
CA LEU A 91 7.16 -12.35 4.51
C LEU A 91 8.23 -12.47 5.60
N PRO A 92 9.30 -11.65 5.54
CA PRO A 92 10.29 -11.57 6.60
C PRO A 92 9.66 -11.29 7.98
N PRO A 93 10.22 -11.86 9.07
CA PRO A 93 9.76 -11.59 10.44
C PRO A 93 9.50 -10.11 10.79
N PRO A 94 10.38 -9.15 10.44
CA PRO A 94 10.13 -7.73 10.75
C PRO A 94 8.85 -7.18 10.11
N ILE A 95 8.45 -7.70 8.94
CA ILE A 95 7.24 -7.27 8.24
C ILE A 95 6.01 -7.95 8.86
N ARG A 96 6.12 -9.22 9.23
CA ARG A 96 5.05 -9.98 9.90
C ARG A 96 4.68 -9.39 11.27
N ASN A 97 5.62 -8.72 11.95
CA ASN A 97 5.36 -8.03 13.21
C ASN A 97 4.36 -6.86 13.09
N PHE A 98 4.13 -6.32 11.89
CA PHE A 98 3.06 -5.33 11.67
C PHE A 98 1.65 -5.95 11.65
N SER A 99 1.53 -7.26 11.86
CA SER A 99 0.28 -8.01 11.78
C SER A 99 -0.45 -7.78 10.44
N PRO A 100 0.21 -8.06 9.30
CA PRO A 100 -0.37 -7.81 7.99
C PRO A 100 -1.66 -8.62 7.78
N HIS A 101 -2.60 -8.04 7.03
CA HIS A 101 -3.87 -8.69 6.70
C HIS A 101 -4.22 -8.55 5.22
N LEU A 102 -5.03 -9.48 4.71
CA LEU A 102 -5.46 -9.50 3.32
C LEU A 102 -6.51 -8.41 3.05
N ARG A 103 -6.37 -7.72 1.93
CA ARG A 103 -7.31 -6.74 1.39
C ARG A 103 -7.61 -7.06 -0.07
N THR A 104 -8.80 -6.71 -0.53
CA THR A 104 -9.13 -6.75 -1.96
C THR A 104 -9.04 -5.36 -2.56
N VAL A 105 -8.79 -5.28 -3.86
CA VAL A 105 -8.84 -4.02 -4.62
C VAL A 105 -10.20 -3.36 -4.46
N GLN A 106 -11.29 -4.14 -4.50
CA GLN A 106 -12.63 -3.64 -4.23
C GLN A 106 -12.75 -2.97 -2.85
N GLY A 107 -12.24 -3.62 -1.80
CA GLY A 107 -12.27 -3.06 -0.45
C GLY A 107 -11.45 -1.78 -0.32
N VAL A 108 -10.28 -1.74 -0.96
CA VAL A 108 -9.42 -0.54 -1.01
C VAL A 108 -10.11 0.61 -1.75
N ARG A 109 -10.73 0.34 -2.90
CA ARG A 109 -11.50 1.35 -3.65
C ARG A 109 -12.67 1.89 -2.83
N ALA A 110 -13.41 1.04 -2.14
CA ALA A 110 -14.52 1.44 -1.27
C ALA A 110 -14.04 2.32 -0.11
N GLU A 111 -12.91 1.97 0.52
CA GLU A 111 -12.30 2.75 1.58
C GLU A 111 -11.87 4.14 1.11
N ILE A 112 -11.24 4.23 -0.08
CA ILE A 112 -10.86 5.51 -0.69
C ILE A 112 -12.10 6.36 -1.01
N ALA A 113 -13.15 5.76 -1.57
CA ALA A 113 -14.38 6.47 -1.90
C ALA A 113 -15.07 7.03 -0.64
N ALA A 114 -15.16 6.24 0.44
CA ALA A 114 -15.66 6.69 1.73
C ALA A 114 -14.78 7.80 2.35
N SER A 115 -13.48 7.79 2.05
CA SER A 115 -12.52 8.79 2.50
C SER A 115 -12.55 10.10 1.70
N GLY A 116 -13.21 10.15 0.55
CA GLY A 116 -13.31 11.34 -0.30
C GLY A 116 -14.64 12.09 -0.17
N SER A 117 -15.62 11.51 0.54
CA SER A 117 -16.94 12.11 0.79
C SER A 117 -16.92 13.10 1.95
#